data_AF-A0A838ZSK5-F1
#
_entry.id   AF-A0A838ZSK5-F1
#
_cell.length_a   1.000
_cell.length_b   1.000
_cell.length_c   1.000
_cell.angle_alpha   90.00
_cell.angle_beta   90.00
_cell.angle_gamma   90.00
#
_symmetry.space_group_name_H-M   'P 1'
#
loop_
_entity.id
_entity.type
_entity.pdbx_description
1 polymer ?
#
loop_
_entity_poly.entity_id
_entity_poly.type
_entity_poly.pdbx_seq_one_letter_code
_entity_poly.pdbx_strand_id
1 'polypeptide(L)'
;MNYKVKTHNQLSPIDVERIVNFLYENLDQYGDTKSAIRKAIEYAMKERASLGGYVFTAEKDGEIAGAVIVNKTGMDEYIPDNILVYIAVHKEHRGTGVGKLLMEHTIANCKGDIALHVEKDNPAKFLYEKYGFTNPYLEMRLKR
;
A
#
# COMPACT_ATOMS: atom_id res chain seq x y z
N MET A 1 -14.46 -9.14 -14.07
CA MET A 1 -13.58 -7.96 -13.86
C MET A 1 -12.27 -8.24 -14.58
N ASN A 2 -11.83 -7.35 -15.48
CA ASN A 2 -10.59 -7.53 -16.25
C ASN A 2 -9.41 -6.79 -15.61
N TYR A 3 -9.29 -6.86 -14.29
CA TYR A 3 -8.11 -6.36 -13.57
C TYR A 3 -7.16 -7.52 -13.33
N LYS A 4 -5.88 -7.32 -13.59
CA LYS A 4 -4.82 -8.28 -13.26
C LYS A 4 -3.96 -7.70 -12.15
N VAL A 5 -3.81 -8.43 -11.05
CA VAL A 5 -2.85 -8.04 -10.00
C VAL A 5 -1.47 -8.54 -10.40
N LYS A 6 -0.49 -7.63 -10.38
CA LYS A 6 0.92 -7.90 -10.64
C LYS A 6 1.70 -7.76 -9.34
N THR A 7 2.47 -8.79 -9.01
CA THR A 7 3.50 -8.73 -7.97
C THR A 7 4.82 -8.31 -8.59
N HIS A 8 5.41 -7.25 -8.05
CA HIS A 8 6.71 -6.75 -8.51
C HIS A 8 7.82 -7.28 -7.60
N ASN A 9 8.73 -8.06 -8.18
CA ASN A 9 9.94 -8.53 -7.51
C ASN A 9 11.13 -7.58 -7.76
N GLN A 10 11.05 -6.80 -8.83
CA GLN A 10 11.99 -5.77 -9.26
C GLN A 10 11.18 -4.69 -9.99
N LEU A 11 11.65 -3.45 -9.95
CA LEU A 11 11.04 -2.32 -10.66
C LEU A 11 12.12 -1.57 -11.42
N SER A 12 11.84 -1.21 -12.67
CA SER A 12 12.67 -0.24 -13.37
C SER A 12 12.47 1.17 -12.80
N PRO A 13 13.40 2.12 -13.00
CA PRO A 13 13.20 3.51 -12.59
C PRO A 13 11.90 4.13 -13.14
N ILE A 14 11.51 3.72 -14.36
CA ILE A 14 10.27 4.15 -15.02
C ILE A 14 9.05 3.59 -14.29
N ASP A 15 9.06 2.31 -13.92
CA ASP A 15 7.94 1.71 -13.17
C ASP A 15 7.79 2.35 -11.78
N VAL A 16 8.90 2.60 -11.09
CA VAL A 16 8.88 3.33 -9.81
C VAL A 16 8.23 4.70 -10.00
N GLU A 17 8.62 5.45 -11.03
CA GLU A 17 8.05 6.77 -11.30
C GLU A 17 6.56 6.72 -11.63
N ARG A 18 6.12 5.73 -12.42
CA ARG A 18 4.68 5.51 -12.71
C ARG A 18 3.89 5.25 -11.43
N ILE A 19 4.39 4.38 -10.55
CA ILE A 19 3.71 4.04 -9.29
C ILE A 19 3.72 5.24 -8.33
N VAL A 20 4.83 5.98 -8.24
CA VAL A 20 4.92 7.20 -7.43
C VAL A 20 3.88 8.23 -7.86
N ASN A 21 3.80 8.50 -9.17
CA ASN A 21 2.84 9.45 -9.72
C ASN A 21 1.41 8.99 -9.48
N PHE A 22 1.12 7.70 -9.73
CA PHE A 22 -0.18 7.11 -9.48
C PHE A 22 -0.63 7.28 -8.02
N LEU A 23 0.24 6.93 -7.05
CA LEU A 23 -0.08 7.03 -5.62
C LEU A 23 -0.25 8.48 -5.20
N TYR A 24 0.63 9.37 -5.64
CA TYR A 24 0.55 10.80 -5.33
C TYR A 24 -0.78 11.41 -5.79
N GLU A 25 -1.25 11.04 -6.98
CA GLU A 25 -2.52 11.54 -7.52
C GLU A 25 -3.76 10.92 -6.85
N ASN A 26 -3.69 9.63 -6.47
CA ASN A 26 -4.88 8.89 -6.05
C ASN A 26 -5.04 8.72 -4.53
N LEU A 27 -3.99 9.02 -3.74
CA LEU A 27 -4.09 9.18 -2.28
C LEU A 27 -4.73 10.52 -1.89
N ASP A 28 -4.73 11.49 -2.80
CA ASP A 28 -5.41 12.78 -2.62
C ASP A 28 -4.94 13.49 -1.33
N GLN A 29 -5.86 14.07 -0.55
CA GLN A 29 -5.58 14.73 0.73
C GLN A 29 -4.91 13.84 1.80
N TYR A 30 -4.90 12.51 1.62
CA TYR A 30 -4.30 11.55 2.55
C TYR A 30 -2.89 11.11 2.14
N GLY A 31 -2.37 11.67 1.05
CA GLY A 31 -1.10 11.29 0.47
C GLY A 31 0.11 11.97 1.10
N ASP A 32 1.26 11.32 0.99
CA ASP A 32 2.55 11.93 1.27
C ASP A 32 3.18 12.58 0.02
N THR A 33 4.28 13.30 0.21
CA THR A 33 5.09 13.80 -0.92
C THR A 33 5.58 12.66 -1.82
N LYS A 34 5.79 12.94 -3.12
CA LYS A 34 6.39 11.98 -4.07
C LYS A 34 7.72 11.40 -3.57
N SER A 35 8.53 12.19 -2.85
CA SER A 35 9.79 11.72 -2.27
C SER A 35 9.58 10.67 -1.18
N ALA A 36 8.59 10.84 -0.30
CA ALA A 36 8.26 9.86 0.73
C ALA A 36 7.68 8.58 0.13
N ILE A 37 6.77 8.70 -0.84
CA ILE A 37 6.21 7.57 -1.57
C ILE A 37 7.33 6.75 -2.25
N ARG A 38 8.24 7.44 -2.95
CA ARG A 38 9.40 6.80 -3.60
C ARG A 38 10.26 6.04 -2.59
N LYS A 39 10.56 6.65 -1.44
CA LYS A 39 11.35 6.00 -0.37
C LYS A 39 10.67 4.73 0.16
N ALA A 40 9.34 4.68 0.24
CA ALA A 40 8.62 3.48 0.64
C ALA A 40 8.74 2.37 -0.42
N ILE A 41 8.62 2.71 -1.70
CA ILE A 41 8.80 1.75 -2.81
C ILE A 41 10.24 1.21 -2.82
N GLU A 42 11.25 2.08 -2.71
CA GLU A 42 12.66 1.69 -2.66
C GLU A 42 12.97 0.82 -1.44
N TYR A 43 12.32 1.10 -0.29
CA TYR A 43 12.40 0.24 0.89
C TYR A 43 11.83 -1.15 0.57
N ALA A 44 10.62 -1.24 0.01
CA ALA A 44 10.00 -2.51 -0.31
C ALA A 44 10.83 -3.34 -1.30
N MET A 45 11.46 -2.68 -2.28
CA MET A 45 12.27 -3.32 -3.33
C MET A 45 13.73 -3.56 -2.96
N LYS A 46 14.17 -3.16 -1.76
CA LYS A 46 15.58 -3.25 -1.31
C LYS A 46 16.57 -2.48 -2.20
N GLU A 47 16.13 -1.41 -2.85
CA GLU A 47 16.99 -0.44 -3.55
C GLU A 47 17.75 0.48 -2.58
N ARG A 48 17.45 0.34 -1.28
CA ARG A 48 18.16 0.94 -0.16
C ARG A 48 18.22 -0.06 1.00
N ALA A 49 19.12 0.18 1.95
CA ALA A 49 19.21 -0.61 3.18
C ALA A 49 17.84 -0.68 3.88
N SER A 50 17.27 -1.88 3.95
CA SER A 50 15.89 -2.14 4.39
C SER A 50 15.64 -3.65 4.55
N LEU A 51 14.50 -3.99 5.17
CA LEU A 51 14.04 -5.38 5.28
C LEU A 51 13.28 -5.86 4.02
N GLY A 52 13.04 -4.97 3.06
CA GLY A 52 12.19 -5.23 1.91
C GLY A 52 10.71 -5.13 2.24
N GLY A 53 9.89 -5.66 1.35
CA GLY A 53 8.46 -5.50 1.42
C GLY A 53 7.79 -6.06 0.19
N TYR A 54 6.63 -5.50 -0.14
CA TYR A 54 5.83 -5.91 -1.27
C TYR A 54 5.32 -4.70 -2.02
N VAL A 55 5.35 -4.78 -3.36
CA VAL A 55 4.74 -3.81 -4.24
C VAL A 55 3.80 -4.56 -5.18
N PHE A 56 2.53 -4.18 -5.14
CA PHE A 56 1.47 -4.75 -5.97
C PHE A 56 0.81 -3.67 -6.79
N THR A 57 0.52 -3.95 -8.07
CA THR A 57 -0.35 -3.12 -8.90
C THR A 57 -1.54 -3.94 -9.39
N ALA A 58 -2.72 -3.34 -9.44
CA ALA A 58 -3.83 -3.84 -10.22
C ALA A 58 -3.84 -3.08 -11.54
N GLU A 59 -3.76 -3.79 -12.66
CA GLU A 59 -3.66 -3.19 -13.98
C GLU A 59 -4.85 -3.55 -14.85
N LYS A 60 -5.26 -2.61 -15.69
CA LYS A 60 -6.27 -2.80 -16.74
C LYS A 60 -5.76 -2.11 -18.01
N ASP A 61 -5.70 -2.85 -19.11
CA ASP A 61 -5.28 -2.34 -20.42
C ASP A 61 -3.89 -1.64 -20.41
N GLY A 62 -2.99 -2.10 -19.54
CA GLY A 62 -1.63 -1.54 -19.37
C GLY A 62 -1.53 -0.36 -18.39
N GLU A 63 -2.67 0.13 -17.89
CA GLU A 63 -2.76 1.23 -16.94
C GLU A 63 -2.95 0.76 -15.50
N ILE A 64 -2.37 1.50 -14.55
CA ILE A 64 -2.49 1.20 -13.13
C ILE A 64 -3.88 1.64 -12.67
N ALA A 65 -4.70 0.67 -12.27
CA ALA A 65 -6.01 0.89 -11.66
C ALA A 65 -5.95 0.94 -10.13
N GLY A 66 -4.89 0.42 -9.53
CA GLY A 66 -4.65 0.49 -8.09
C GLY A 66 -3.24 0.02 -7.74
N ALA A 67 -2.74 0.44 -6.59
CA ALA A 67 -1.41 0.07 -6.11
C ALA A 67 -1.41 -0.13 -4.59
N VAL A 68 -0.58 -1.05 -4.12
CA VAL A 68 -0.31 -1.30 -2.70
C VAL A 68 1.20 -1.36 -2.46
N ILE A 69 1.66 -0.64 -1.42
CA ILE A 69 3.03 -0.69 -0.91
C ILE A 69 2.99 -1.19 0.53
N VAL A 70 3.72 -2.27 0.80
CA VAL A 70 3.91 -2.84 2.15
C VAL A 70 5.39 -2.87 2.48
N ASN A 71 5.77 -2.39 3.65
CA ASN A 71 7.14 -2.48 4.16
C ASN A 71 7.21 -3.50 5.31
N LYS A 72 8.25 -4.32 5.35
CA LYS A 72 8.51 -5.20 6.49
C LYS A 72 9.09 -4.39 7.65
N THR A 73 8.57 -4.60 8.86
CA THR A 73 9.04 -3.93 10.08
C THR A 73 10.14 -4.74 10.77
N GLY A 74 10.08 -6.08 10.67
CA GLY A 74 10.96 -7.00 11.39
C GLY A 74 10.68 -7.09 12.89
N MET A 75 9.49 -6.69 13.35
CA MET A 75 9.14 -6.59 14.77
C MET A 75 8.27 -7.75 15.29
N ASP A 76 7.69 -8.56 14.40
CA ASP A 76 7.04 -9.83 14.76
C ASP A 76 6.00 -9.70 15.90
N GLU A 77 6.13 -10.48 16.98
CA GLU A 77 5.11 -10.63 18.03
C GLU A 77 4.64 -9.35 18.73
N TYR A 78 5.47 -8.29 18.82
CA TYR A 78 5.14 -7.09 19.60
C TYR A 78 4.70 -5.89 18.76
N ILE A 79 5.05 -5.85 17.47
CA ILE A 79 4.52 -4.91 16.47
C ILE A 79 4.42 -5.67 15.14
N PRO A 80 3.30 -5.56 14.39
CA PRO A 80 3.07 -6.35 13.20
C PRO A 80 4.25 -6.41 12.22
N ASP A 81 4.52 -7.61 11.68
CA ASP A 81 5.61 -7.91 10.74
C ASP A 81 5.67 -6.98 9.53
N ASN A 82 4.50 -6.48 9.13
CA ASN A 82 4.32 -5.67 7.95
C ASN A 82 3.56 -4.39 8.31
N ILE A 83 3.92 -3.31 7.63
CA ILE A 83 3.12 -2.09 7.60
C ILE A 83 2.68 -1.83 6.15
N LEU A 84 1.37 -1.84 5.91
CA LEU A 84 0.78 -1.39 4.66
C LEU A 84 0.86 0.14 4.67
N VAL A 85 1.83 0.67 3.92
CA VAL A 85 2.15 2.09 3.89
C VAL A 85 1.15 2.84 3.01
N TYR A 86 0.88 2.31 1.82
CA TYR A 86 -0.02 2.93 0.86
C TYR A 86 -0.92 1.89 0.21
N ILE A 87 -2.20 2.24 0.05
CA ILE A 87 -3.13 1.59 -0.86
C ILE A 87 -3.97 2.68 -1.53
N ALA A 88 -4.02 2.66 -2.85
CA ALA A 88 -4.84 3.58 -3.61
C ALA A 88 -5.50 2.86 -4.78
N VAL A 89 -6.70 3.33 -5.14
CA VAL A 89 -7.44 2.91 -6.32
C VAL A 89 -7.69 4.14 -7.16
N HIS A 90 -7.50 4.01 -8.48
CA HIS A 90 -7.76 5.08 -9.43
C HIS A 90 -9.17 5.61 -9.22
N LYS A 91 -9.36 6.94 -9.20
CA LYS A 91 -10.67 7.57 -8.91
C LYS A 91 -11.82 7.00 -9.76
N GLU A 92 -11.57 6.74 -11.05
CA GLU A 92 -12.55 6.19 -12.00
C GLU A 92 -12.82 4.68 -11.84
N HIS A 93 -12.05 4.01 -10.98
CA HIS A 93 -12.18 2.59 -10.67
C HIS A 93 -12.58 2.36 -9.19
N ARG A 94 -12.92 3.41 -8.44
CA ARG A 94 -13.53 3.29 -7.11
C ARG A 94 -14.94 2.69 -7.21
N GLY A 95 -15.37 1.92 -6.21
CA GLY A 95 -16.59 1.07 -6.31
C GLY A 95 -16.44 -0.14 -7.26
N THR A 96 -15.33 -0.16 -8.00
CA THR A 96 -14.74 -1.17 -8.87
C THR A 96 -14.56 -2.60 -8.39
N GLY A 97 -14.52 -2.81 -7.07
CA GLY A 97 -13.91 -4.01 -6.49
C GLY A 97 -12.37 -4.08 -6.57
N VAL A 98 -11.68 -3.11 -7.20
CA VAL A 98 -10.20 -3.09 -7.29
C VAL A 98 -9.53 -3.06 -5.91
N GLY A 99 -10.02 -2.23 -4.98
CA GLY A 99 -9.48 -2.17 -3.63
C GLY A 99 -9.64 -3.48 -2.86
N LYS A 100 -10.76 -4.18 -3.08
CA LYS A 100 -11.02 -5.51 -2.54
C LYS A 100 -9.99 -6.51 -3.08
N LEU A 101 -9.82 -6.54 -4.41
CA LEU A 101 -8.88 -7.42 -5.10
C LEU A 101 -7.44 -7.21 -4.60
N LEU A 102 -7.00 -5.95 -4.45
CA LEU A 102 -5.69 -5.62 -3.91
C LEU A 102 -5.53 -6.04 -2.46
N MET A 103 -6.52 -5.80 -1.61
CA MET A 103 -6.46 -6.19 -0.20
C MET A 103 -6.37 -7.72 -0.03
N GLU A 104 -7.18 -8.47 -0.77
CA GLU A 104 -7.14 -9.95 -0.76
C GLU A 104 -5.79 -10.47 -1.21
N HIS A 105 -5.24 -9.90 -2.29
CA HIS A 105 -3.91 -10.28 -2.77
C HIS A 105 -2.82 -9.94 -1.76
N THR A 106 -2.90 -8.77 -1.12
CA THR A 106 -1.95 -8.37 -0.06
C THR A 106 -1.98 -9.35 1.11
N ILE A 107 -3.16 -9.65 1.66
CA ILE A 107 -3.29 -10.58 2.80
C ILE A 107 -2.80 -11.99 2.44
N ALA A 108 -3.06 -12.44 1.22
CA ALA A 108 -2.63 -13.77 0.78
C ALA A 108 -1.11 -13.91 0.59
N ASN A 109 -0.40 -12.81 0.31
CA ASN A 109 1.03 -12.84 -0.04
C ASN A 109 1.95 -12.30 1.07
N CYS A 110 1.45 -11.43 1.95
CA CYS A 110 2.17 -10.99 3.13
C CYS A 110 2.18 -12.10 4.17
N LYS A 111 3.38 -12.42 4.68
CA LYS A 111 3.54 -13.35 5.80
C LYS A 111 3.61 -12.56 7.11
N GLY A 112 2.91 -13.03 8.12
CA GLY A 112 2.83 -12.35 9.42
C GLY A 112 1.77 -11.25 9.45
N ASP A 113 1.71 -10.55 10.57
CA ASP A 113 0.66 -9.56 10.82
C ASP A 113 0.87 -8.30 9.98
N ILE A 114 -0.22 -7.57 9.74
CA ILE A 114 -0.22 -6.34 8.92
C ILE A 114 -0.83 -5.19 9.73
N ALA A 115 -0.05 -4.14 9.95
CA ALA A 115 -0.51 -2.85 10.46
C ALA A 115 -0.79 -1.88 9.30
N LEU A 116 -1.62 -0.88 9.56
CA LEU A 116 -1.78 0.30 8.70
C LEU A 116 -2.17 1.52 9.54
N HIS A 117 -1.94 2.70 8.98
CA HIS A 117 -2.52 3.94 9.50
C HIS A 117 -3.65 4.39 8.58
N VAL A 118 -4.77 4.78 9.18
CA VAL A 118 -5.92 5.31 8.46
C VAL A 118 -6.48 6.49 9.25
N GLU A 119 -6.75 7.59 8.56
CA GLU A 119 -7.41 8.73 9.19
C GLU A 119 -8.85 8.39 9.57
N LYS A 120 -9.33 8.95 10.68
CA LYS A 120 -10.65 8.63 11.27
C LYS A 120 -11.80 8.75 10.27
N ASP A 121 -11.73 9.76 9.41
CA ASP A 121 -12.80 10.09 8.45
C ASP A 121 -12.54 9.52 7.05
N ASN A 122 -11.49 8.72 6.87
CA ASN A 122 -11.19 8.12 5.58
C ASN A 122 -12.13 6.91 5.32
N PRO A 123 -12.91 6.91 4.23
CA PRO A 123 -13.87 5.84 3.93
C PRO A 123 -13.21 4.48 3.68
N ALA A 124 -11.91 4.43 3.39
CA ALA A 124 -11.17 3.17 3.28
C ALA A 124 -11.17 2.35 4.59
N LYS A 125 -11.45 2.99 5.74
CA LYS A 125 -11.58 2.30 7.03
C LYS A 125 -12.56 1.12 6.98
N PHE A 126 -13.69 1.27 6.29
CA PHE A 126 -14.69 0.20 6.14
C PHE A 126 -14.16 -1.01 5.39
N LEU A 127 -13.24 -0.80 4.42
CA LEU A 127 -12.57 -1.90 3.74
C LEU A 127 -11.69 -2.66 4.73
N TYR A 128 -10.88 -1.96 5.53
CA TYR A 128 -9.98 -2.60 6.49
C TYR A 128 -10.75 -3.38 7.56
N GLU A 129 -11.79 -2.79 8.14
CA GLU A 129 -12.62 -3.45 9.17
C GLU A 129 -13.26 -4.74 8.62
N LYS A 130 -13.70 -4.73 7.35
CA LYS A 130 -14.25 -5.92 6.69
C LYS A 130 -13.23 -7.07 6.59
N TYR A 131 -11.94 -6.76 6.51
CA TYR A 131 -10.85 -7.74 6.50
C TYR A 131 -10.26 -8.02 7.88
N GLY A 132 -10.91 -7.56 8.96
CA GLY A 132 -10.52 -7.89 10.33
C GLY A 132 -9.46 -6.99 10.95
N PHE A 133 -9.09 -5.88 10.30
CA PHE A 133 -8.26 -4.86 10.95
C PHE A 133 -9.04 -4.23 12.11
N THR A 134 -8.38 -4.11 13.26
CA THR A 134 -8.92 -3.47 14.46
C THR A 134 -8.12 -2.21 14.79
N ASN A 135 -8.63 -1.40 15.73
CA ASN A 135 -7.95 -0.21 16.22
C ASN A 135 -7.59 -0.37 17.71
N PRO A 136 -6.53 -1.12 18.04
CA PRO A 136 -6.22 -1.46 19.43
C PRO A 136 -5.65 -0.28 20.23
N TYR A 137 -4.94 0.65 19.59
CA TYR A 137 -4.25 1.77 20.23
C TYR A 137 -4.30 3.05 19.39
N LEU A 138 -4.11 4.20 20.05
CA LEU A 138 -3.99 5.50 19.38
C LEU A 138 -2.56 5.75 18.92
N GLU A 139 -2.39 6.34 17.74
CA GLU A 139 -1.08 6.82 17.28
C GLU A 139 -0.73 8.16 17.94
N MET A 140 0.47 8.25 18.54
CA MET A 140 1.03 9.50 19.07
C MET A 140 2.32 9.83 18.33
N ARG A 141 2.43 11.06 17.78
CA ARG A 141 3.61 11.50 17.01
C ARG A 141 4.23 12.76 17.60
N LEU A 142 5.53 12.70 17.91
CA LEU A 142 6.35 13.89 18.18
C LEU A 142 7.08 14.29 16.89
N LYS A 143 6.73 15.45 16.32
CA LYS A 143 7.43 15.99 15.16
C LYS A 143 8.70 16.72 15.60
N ARG A 144 9.82 16.49 14.89
CA ARG A 144 11.10 17.16 15.08
C ARG A 144 11.70 17.49 13.72
#